data_AF-A0A2X7EPG6-F1
#
_entry.id   AF-A0A2X7EPG6-F1
#
_cell.length_a   1.000
_cell.length_b   1.000
_cell.length_c   1.000
_cell.angle_alpha   90.00
_cell.angle_beta   90.00
_cell.angle_gamma   90.00
#
_symmetry.space_group_name_H-M   'P 1'
#
loop_
_entity.id
_entity.type
_entity.pdbx_description
1 polymer ?
#
loop_
_entity_poly.entity_id
_entity_poly.type
_entity_poly.pdbx_seq_one_letter_code
_entity_poly.pdbx_strand_id
1 'polypeptide(L)'
;MAGLVVFIICVILAVLTFRKVSNYSRNKGRGKFRTLITSLGMSFIVFVVSVGIGSGVVSQDKSTDVKASTSTSTEKAKTNVYKCDKFDAIIQTRQGTKSDLGYYSDKGILIYYTISDNELISRMPIPGDKDSVYTAKFNKIAADGSRKYGNSSSNYFVSVLNDNTIKVIDVEFNHNATITQICSKQ
;
A
#
# COMPACT_ATOMS: atom_id res chain seq x y z
N MET A 1 1.68 9.44 -26.57
CA MET A 1 2.09 8.60 -27.73
C MET A 1 3.54 8.16 -27.66
N ALA A 2 4.50 9.03 -27.30
CA ALA A 2 5.94 8.67 -27.21
C ALA A 2 6.26 7.48 -26.29
N GLY A 3 5.66 7.40 -25.08
CA GLY A 3 5.91 6.29 -24.15
C GLY A 3 5.49 4.91 -24.69
N LEU A 4 4.42 4.86 -25.49
CA LEU A 4 3.93 3.61 -26.09
C LEU A 4 4.88 3.15 -27.21
N VAL A 5 5.45 4.09 -27.97
CA VAL A 5 6.48 3.80 -29.00
C VAL A 5 7.77 3.28 -28.37
N VAL A 6 8.25 3.89 -27.28
CA VAL A 6 9.45 3.44 -26.56
C VAL A 6 9.25 2.04 -25.97
N PHE A 7 8.05 1.75 -25.45
CA PHE A 7 7.71 0.43 -24.92
C PHE A 7 7.74 -0.64 -26.02
N ILE A 8 7.17 -0.36 -27.19
CA ILE A 8 7.20 -1.29 -28.34
C ILE A 8 8.64 -1.57 -28.81
N ILE A 9 9.49 -0.54 -28.88
CA ILE A 9 10.91 -0.69 -29.25
C ILE A 9 11.66 -1.57 -28.23
N CYS A 10 11.42 -1.36 -26.93
CA CYS A 10 12.01 -2.17 -25.86
C CYS A 10 11.61 -3.65 -25.96
N VAL A 11 10.35 -3.94 -26.29
CA VAL A 11 9.86 -5.31 -26.50
C VAL A 11 10.54 -5.97 -27.70
N ILE A 12 10.69 -5.26 -28.81
CA ILE A 12 11.36 -5.80 -30.01
C ILE A 12 12.83 -6.13 -29.71
N LEU A 13 13.56 -5.27 -29.01
CA LEU A 13 14.95 -5.51 -28.62
C LEU A 13 15.10 -6.68 -27.64
N ALA A 14 14.17 -6.85 -26.69
CA ALA A 14 14.15 -7.99 -25.78
C ALA A 14 13.96 -9.32 -26.54
N VAL A 15 13.08 -9.35 -27.55
CA VAL A 15 12.84 -10.55 -28.37
C VAL A 15 14.06 -10.88 -29.26
N LEU A 16 14.71 -9.88 -29.84
CA LEU A 16 15.90 -10.09 -30.68
C LEU A 16 17.10 -10.59 -29.87
N THR A 17 17.33 -10.02 -28.69
CA THR A 17 18.40 -10.48 -27.79
C THR A 17 18.14 -11.89 -27.27
N PHE A 18 16.90 -12.22 -26.92
CA PHE A 18 16.49 -13.57 -26.53
C PHE A 18 16.73 -14.59 -27.65
N ARG A 19 16.34 -14.28 -28.90
CA ARG A 19 16.61 -15.15 -30.06
C ARG A 19 18.10 -15.35 -30.30
N LYS A 20 18.91 -14.29 -30.21
CA LYS A 20 20.37 -14.37 -30.42
C LYS A 20 21.06 -15.21 -29.34
N VAL A 21 20.71 -15.01 -28.07
CA VAL A 21 21.29 -15.75 -26.93
C VAL A 21 20.85 -17.21 -26.92
N SER A 22 19.58 -17.50 -27.22
CA SER A 22 19.09 -18.88 -27.29
C SER A 22 19.76 -19.68 -28.41
N ASN A 23 19.98 -19.08 -29.58
CA ASN A 23 20.69 -19.72 -30.69
C ASN A 23 22.19 -19.93 -30.38
N TYR A 24 22.86 -18.96 -29.76
CA TYR A 24 24.26 -19.11 -29.33
C TYR A 24 24.43 -20.22 -28.28
N SER A 25 23.49 -20.33 -27.35
CA SER A 25 23.50 -21.33 -26.28
C SER A 25 23.14 -22.74 -26.78
N ARG A 26 22.25 -22.86 -27.77
CA ARG A 26 22.00 -24.13 -28.49
C ARG A 26 23.22 -24.61 -29.28
N ASN A 27 23.96 -23.71 -29.93
CA ASN A 27 25.17 -24.07 -30.69
C ASN A 27 26.34 -24.57 -29.80
N LYS A 28 26.31 -24.29 -28.50
CA LYS A 28 27.28 -24.79 -27.50
C LYS A 28 26.82 -26.08 -26.79
N GLY A 29 25.76 -26.73 -27.26
CA GLY A 29 25.28 -28.00 -26.71
C GLY A 29 24.73 -27.93 -25.28
N ARG A 30 24.41 -26.73 -24.77
CA ARG A 30 23.82 -26.58 -23.44
C ARG A 30 22.33 -26.98 -23.47
N GLY A 31 21.93 -27.80 -22.51
CA GLY A 31 20.58 -28.37 -22.42
C GLY A 31 19.47 -27.29 -22.44
N LYS A 32 18.36 -27.62 -23.12
CA LYS A 32 17.26 -26.70 -23.49
C LYS A 32 16.76 -25.82 -22.32
N PHE A 33 16.68 -26.36 -21.11
CA PHE A 33 16.23 -25.63 -19.92
C PHE A 33 17.22 -24.56 -19.42
N ARG A 34 18.52 -24.87 -19.41
CA ARG A 34 19.55 -23.90 -19.02
C ARG A 34 19.64 -22.76 -20.03
N THR A 35 19.50 -23.06 -21.31
CA THR A 35 19.43 -22.04 -22.36
C THR A 35 18.26 -21.08 -22.17
N LEU A 36 17.07 -21.61 -21.88
CA LEU A 36 15.86 -20.82 -21.65
C LEU A 36 16.02 -19.87 -20.46
N ILE A 37 16.41 -20.39 -19.29
CA ILE A 37 16.53 -19.60 -18.05
C ILE A 37 17.59 -18.49 -18.22
N THR A 38 18.73 -18.81 -18.84
CA THR A 38 19.80 -17.82 -19.02
C THR A 38 19.40 -16.72 -20.02
N SER A 39 18.69 -17.08 -21.08
CA SER A 39 18.21 -16.10 -22.06
C SER A 39 17.10 -15.20 -21.52
N LEU A 40 16.19 -15.74 -20.70
CA LEU A 40 15.11 -14.98 -20.08
C LEU A 40 15.65 -13.96 -19.07
N GLY A 41 16.60 -14.37 -18.22
CA GLY A 41 17.24 -13.48 -17.25
C GLY A 41 17.96 -12.31 -17.92
N MET A 42 18.73 -12.58 -18.98
CA MET A 42 19.45 -11.52 -19.69
C MET A 42 18.50 -10.57 -20.43
N SER A 43 17.41 -11.05 -21.02
CA SER A 43 16.40 -10.18 -21.65
C SER A 43 15.68 -9.29 -20.64
N PHE A 44 15.41 -9.80 -19.44
CA PHE A 44 14.73 -9.04 -18.38
C PHE A 44 15.60 -7.91 -17.84
N ILE A 45 16.89 -8.16 -17.64
CA ILE A 45 17.84 -7.14 -17.19
C ILE A 45 17.99 -6.03 -18.23
N VAL A 46 18.13 -6.39 -19.51
CA VAL A 46 18.21 -5.40 -20.60
C VAL A 46 16.91 -4.58 -20.69
N PHE A 47 15.75 -5.21 -20.51
CA PHE A 47 14.46 -4.50 -20.52
C PHE A 47 14.36 -3.46 -19.40
N VAL A 48 14.72 -3.80 -18.16
CA VAL A 48 14.70 -2.88 -17.01
C VAL A 48 15.65 -1.70 -17.21
N VAL A 49 16.87 -1.97 -17.69
CA VAL A 49 17.87 -0.91 -17.95
C VAL A 49 17.43 0.00 -19.11
N SER A 50 16.80 -0.56 -20.15
CA SER A 50 16.31 0.21 -21.31
C SER A 50 15.15 1.14 -20.92
N VAL A 51 14.22 0.67 -20.11
CA VAL A 51 13.09 1.47 -19.61
C VAL A 51 13.57 2.57 -18.67
N GLY A 52 14.54 2.29 -17.79
CA GLY A 52 15.11 3.28 -16.87
C GLY A 52 15.85 4.42 -17.58
N ILE A 53 16.58 4.12 -18.66
CA ILE A 53 17.22 5.15 -19.48
C ILE A 53 16.15 5.91 -20.29
N GLY A 54 15.18 5.21 -20.89
CA GLY A 54 14.10 5.82 -21.68
C GLY A 54 13.21 6.80 -20.91
N SER A 55 12.98 6.57 -19.61
CA SER A 55 12.26 7.51 -18.73
C SER A 55 13.02 8.81 -18.45
N GLY A 56 14.35 8.77 -18.52
CA GLY A 56 15.21 9.95 -18.37
C GLY A 56 15.23 10.85 -19.61
N VAL A 57 15.22 10.26 -20.82
CA VAL A 57 15.29 11.02 -22.08
C VAL A 57 13.95 11.69 -22.43
N VAL A 58 12.81 11.09 -22.05
CA VAL A 58 11.47 11.68 -22.27
C VAL A 58 11.15 12.83 -21.31
N SER A 59 11.92 13.01 -20.24
CA SER A 59 11.73 14.10 -19.27
C SER A 59 12.55 15.36 -19.59
N GLN A 60 13.33 15.37 -20.68
CA GLN A 60 14.29 16.44 -20.96
C GLN A 60 13.71 17.68 -21.66
N ASP A 61 12.37 17.79 -21.81
CA ASP A 61 11.70 18.96 -22.40
C ASP A 61 10.75 19.70 -21.45
N LYS A 62 10.97 19.59 -20.13
CA LYS A 62 10.30 20.50 -19.20
C LYS A 62 11.25 21.03 -18.12
N SER A 63 11.99 22.05 -18.56
CA SER A 63 12.45 23.20 -17.77
C SER A 63 13.33 22.92 -16.55
N THR A 64 14.62 23.19 -16.76
CA THR A 64 15.55 23.79 -15.79
C THR A 64 14.90 24.62 -14.69
N ASP A 65 15.17 24.31 -13.42
CA ASP A 65 16.14 25.10 -12.66
C ASP A 65 16.84 24.24 -11.61
N VAL A 66 18.17 24.36 -11.59
CA VAL A 66 19.08 23.62 -10.72
C VAL A 66 19.35 24.51 -9.53
N LYS A 67 19.00 24.05 -8.33
CA LYS A 67 19.85 24.36 -7.16
C LYS A 67 19.98 23.14 -6.27
N ALA A 68 21.15 22.51 -6.39
CA ALA A 68 21.67 21.56 -5.43
C ALA A 68 21.76 22.20 -4.05
N SER A 69 21.24 21.52 -3.03
CA SER A 69 21.79 21.48 -1.67
C SER A 69 21.10 20.36 -0.89
N THR A 70 21.88 19.31 -0.64
CA THR A 70 21.79 18.35 0.46
C THR A 70 20.68 18.58 1.49
N SER A 71 19.67 17.72 1.49
CA SER A 71 19.31 16.94 2.68
C SER A 71 18.53 15.71 2.26
N THR A 72 19.03 14.53 2.65
CA THR A 72 18.23 13.32 2.75
C THR A 72 17.12 13.58 3.77
N SER A 73 16.05 14.20 3.32
CA SER A 73 14.80 14.26 4.05
C SER A 73 13.89 13.32 3.29
N THR A 74 13.88 12.05 3.71
CA THR A 74 12.72 11.20 3.54
C THR A 74 11.53 12.07 3.90
N GLU A 75 10.72 12.47 2.91
CA GLU A 75 9.44 13.13 3.18
C GLU A 75 8.74 12.21 4.19
N LYS A 76 8.65 12.65 5.44
CA LYS A 76 7.88 11.94 6.44
C LYS A 76 6.47 11.91 5.87
N ALA A 77 6.03 10.73 5.46
CA ALA A 77 4.65 10.49 5.06
C ALA A 77 3.75 11.19 6.09
N LYS A 78 2.80 11.99 5.62
CA LYS A 78 1.99 12.87 6.47
C LYS A 78 1.17 12.02 7.44
N THR A 79 1.71 11.76 8.63
CA THR A 79 1.07 10.95 9.67
C THR A 79 0.14 11.84 10.48
N ASN A 80 -1.16 11.57 10.42
CA ASN A 80 -2.13 12.21 11.30
C ASN A 80 -2.55 11.22 12.38
N VAL A 81 -2.64 11.68 13.62
CA VAL A 81 -3.14 10.90 14.75
C VAL A 81 -4.57 11.33 15.04
N TYR A 82 -5.46 10.36 15.18
CA TYR A 82 -6.86 10.56 15.50
C TYR A 82 -7.20 9.79 16.76
N LYS A 83 -7.96 10.42 17.65
CA LYS A 83 -8.52 9.83 18.85
C LYS A 83 -10.00 9.55 18.63
N CYS A 84 -10.45 8.33 18.93
CA CYS A 84 -11.85 7.93 18.82
C CYS A 84 -12.47 7.84 20.21
N ASP A 85 -13.58 8.55 20.41
CA ASP A 85 -14.26 8.60 21.71
C ASP A 85 -15.59 7.84 21.70
N LYS A 86 -16.18 7.61 20.53
CA LYS A 86 -17.49 6.99 20.37
C LYS A 86 -17.46 5.83 19.38
N PHE A 87 -18.27 4.81 19.64
CA PHE A 87 -18.43 3.67 18.75
C PHE A 87 -19.87 3.17 18.63
N ASP A 88 -20.09 2.45 17.54
CA ASP A 88 -21.22 1.59 17.25
C ASP A 88 -20.69 0.25 16.76
N ALA A 89 -20.99 -0.84 17.46
CA ALA A 89 -20.54 -2.17 17.14
C ALA A 89 -21.72 -3.07 16.80
N ILE A 90 -21.64 -3.77 15.67
CA ILE A 90 -22.57 -4.82 15.27
C ILE A 90 -21.81 -6.15 15.27
N ILE A 91 -22.29 -7.11 16.05
CA ILE A 91 -21.64 -8.42 16.26
C ILE A 91 -22.57 -9.53 15.81
N GLN A 92 -22.09 -10.43 14.96
CA GLN A 92 -22.82 -11.64 14.59
C GLN A 92 -22.52 -12.77 15.58
N THR A 93 -23.57 -13.29 16.23
CA THR A 93 -23.47 -14.40 17.19
C THR A 93 -24.33 -15.59 16.76
N ARG A 94 -24.15 -16.75 17.39
CA ARG A 94 -25.04 -17.92 17.19
C ARG A 94 -26.51 -17.62 17.52
N GLN A 95 -26.77 -16.65 18.40
CA GLN A 95 -28.11 -16.23 18.84
C GLN A 95 -28.73 -15.14 17.94
N GLY A 96 -28.01 -14.70 16.91
CA GLY A 96 -28.39 -13.59 16.04
C GLY A 96 -27.44 -12.41 16.11
N THR A 97 -27.87 -11.28 15.54
CA THR A 97 -27.09 -10.04 15.49
C THR A 97 -27.30 -9.22 16.76
N LYS A 98 -26.22 -8.78 17.39
CA LYS A 98 -26.24 -7.85 18.53
C LYS A 98 -25.69 -6.49 18.09
N SER A 99 -26.24 -5.42 18.64
CA SER A 99 -25.78 -4.05 18.42
C SER A 99 -25.47 -3.42 19.78
N ASP A 100 -24.29 -2.85 19.88
CA ASP A 100 -23.78 -2.18 21.07
C ASP A 100 -23.32 -0.78 20.69
N LEU A 101 -23.75 0.23 21.44
CA LEU A 101 -23.41 1.63 21.24
C LEU A 101 -22.78 2.16 22.52
N GLY A 102 -21.72 2.97 22.41
CA GLY A 102 -21.09 3.52 23.61
C GLY A 102 -19.99 4.53 23.34
N TYR A 103 -19.46 5.07 24.44
CA TYR A 103 -18.21 5.82 24.45
C TYR A 103 -17.09 4.91 24.95
N TYR A 104 -15.90 5.03 24.35
CA TYR A 104 -14.70 4.39 24.89
C TYR A 104 -14.31 4.99 26.26
N SER A 105 -14.75 6.24 26.50
CA SER A 105 -14.43 7.06 27.67
C SER A 105 -15.05 6.61 29.00
N ASP A 106 -15.96 5.63 29.04
CA ASP A 106 -16.73 5.35 30.25
C ASP A 106 -15.97 4.60 31.35
N LYS A 107 -14.68 4.25 31.16
CA LYS A 107 -13.66 3.92 32.20
C LYS A 107 -12.31 3.50 31.59
N GLY A 108 -11.65 4.39 30.85
CA GLY A 108 -10.22 4.24 30.54
C GLY A 108 -9.85 3.44 29.29
N ILE A 109 -10.78 3.25 28.36
CA ILE A 109 -10.46 2.73 27.02
C ILE A 109 -10.30 3.93 26.09
N LEU A 110 -9.18 3.99 25.38
CA LEU A 110 -8.93 4.99 24.34
C LEU A 110 -8.50 4.23 23.09
N ILE A 111 -8.89 4.69 21.92
CA ILE A 111 -8.40 4.15 20.66
C ILE A 111 -7.81 5.29 19.86
N TYR A 112 -6.58 5.09 19.41
CA TYR A 112 -5.85 6.01 18.55
C TYR A 112 -5.58 5.36 17.20
N TYR A 113 -5.85 6.10 16.13
CA TYR A 113 -5.42 5.74 14.78
C TYR A 113 -4.34 6.69 14.30
N THR A 114 -3.17 6.14 13.97
CA THR A 114 -2.15 6.85 13.19
C THR A 114 -2.30 6.43 11.74
N ILE A 115 -2.67 7.39 10.88
CA ILE A 115 -2.98 7.13 9.48
C ILE A 115 -1.95 7.82 8.60
N SER A 116 -1.38 7.05 7.69
CA SER A 116 -0.46 7.49 6.63
C SER A 116 -0.97 7.01 5.27
N ASP A 117 -0.22 7.32 4.21
CA ASP A 117 -0.62 6.90 2.87
C ASP A 117 -0.58 5.38 2.68
N ASN A 118 0.38 4.71 3.32
CA ASN A 118 0.64 3.30 3.11
C ASN A 118 0.17 2.41 4.25
N GLU A 119 -0.02 2.96 5.45
CA GLU A 119 -0.30 2.20 6.66
C GLU A 119 -1.26 2.92 7.59
N LEU A 120 -2.02 2.11 8.33
CA LEU A 120 -2.86 2.51 9.44
C LEU A 120 -2.39 1.72 10.67
N ILE A 121 -2.16 2.44 11.77
CA ILE A 121 -1.79 1.85 13.06
C ILE A 121 -2.91 2.16 14.04
N SER A 122 -3.59 1.12 14.52
CA SER A 122 -4.53 1.21 15.64
C SER A 122 -3.76 0.95 16.93
N ARG A 123 -3.97 1.80 17.94
CA ARG A 123 -3.36 1.68 19.26
C ARG A 123 -4.43 1.87 20.33
N MET A 124 -4.60 0.85 21.16
CA MET A 124 -5.43 0.89 22.34
C MET A 124 -4.53 0.82 23.58
N PRO A 125 -4.28 1.95 24.27
CA PRO A 125 -3.58 1.92 25.54
C PRO A 125 -4.38 1.19 26.60
N ILE A 126 -3.70 0.35 27.38
CA ILE A 126 -4.27 -0.41 28.49
C ILE A 126 -3.60 0.08 29.78
N PRO A 127 -4.33 0.71 30.71
CA PRO A 127 -3.75 1.19 31.96
C PRO A 127 -3.08 0.04 32.75
N GLY A 128 -1.78 0.18 33.03
CA GLY A 128 -1.02 -0.81 33.79
C GLY A 128 -0.53 -2.03 33.00
N ASP A 129 -0.78 -2.09 31.68
CA ASP A 129 -0.30 -3.15 30.79
C ASP A 129 0.31 -2.54 29.51
N LYS A 130 0.84 -3.39 28.63
CA LYS A 130 1.32 -2.99 27.31
C LYS A 130 0.15 -2.65 26.40
N ASP A 131 0.31 -1.58 25.63
CA ASP A 131 -0.66 -1.17 24.64
C ASP A 131 -0.89 -2.26 23.59
N SER A 132 -2.15 -2.43 23.20
CA SER A 132 -2.50 -3.27 22.06
C SER A 132 -2.30 -2.46 20.79
N VAL A 133 -1.42 -2.92 19.89
CA VAL A 133 -1.08 -2.22 18.65
C VAL A 133 -1.30 -3.14 17.47
N TYR A 134 -2.08 -2.67 16.49
CA TYR A 134 -2.36 -3.37 15.25
C TYR A 134 -1.98 -2.50 14.06
N THR A 135 -1.25 -3.09 13.11
CA THR A 135 -0.87 -2.42 11.87
C THR A 135 -1.63 -3.03 10.70
N ALA A 136 -2.12 -2.17 9.81
CA ALA A 136 -2.79 -2.53 8.58
C ALA A 136 -2.18 -1.78 7.41
N LYS A 137 -2.01 -2.46 6.27
CA LYS A 137 -1.45 -1.86 5.07
C LYS A 137 -2.55 -1.34 4.17
N PHE A 138 -2.27 -0.24 3.50
CA PHE A 138 -3.13 0.29 2.46
C PHE A 138 -3.34 -0.78 1.37
N ASN A 139 -4.59 -0.91 0.95
CA ASN A 139 -5.00 -1.87 -0.07
C ASN A 139 -5.49 -1.12 -1.32
N LYS A 140 -6.56 -0.35 -1.17
CA LYS A 140 -7.20 0.38 -2.28
C LYS A 140 -8.12 1.49 -1.77
N ILE A 141 -8.58 2.33 -2.69
CA ILE A 141 -9.75 3.18 -2.46
C ILE A 141 -11.01 2.34 -2.74
N ALA A 142 -11.95 2.33 -1.80
CA ALA A 142 -13.22 1.63 -1.93
C ALA A 142 -14.21 2.45 -2.79
N ALA A 143 -15.31 1.82 -3.19
CA ALA A 143 -16.29 2.43 -4.09
C ALA A 143 -16.99 3.65 -3.47
N ASP A 144 -17.06 3.71 -2.14
CA ASP A 144 -17.58 4.85 -1.36
C ASP A 144 -16.56 5.98 -1.19
N GLY A 145 -15.37 5.86 -1.79
CA GLY A 145 -14.28 6.82 -1.67
C GLY A 145 -13.43 6.65 -0.42
N SER A 146 -13.77 5.71 0.47
CA SER A 146 -12.98 5.46 1.69
C SER A 146 -11.64 4.79 1.37
N ARG A 147 -10.61 5.10 2.16
CA ARG A 147 -9.31 4.41 2.07
C ARG A 147 -9.41 3.08 2.82
N LYS A 148 -9.19 1.98 2.10
CA LYS A 148 -9.18 0.64 2.70
C LYS A 148 -7.76 0.26 3.12
N TYR A 149 -7.62 -0.08 4.39
CA TYR A 149 -6.44 -0.72 4.97
C TYR A 149 -6.81 -2.13 5.43
N GLY A 150 -5.87 -3.07 5.43
CA GLY A 150 -6.14 -4.42 5.91
C GLY A 150 -4.90 -5.14 6.44
N ASN A 151 -5.16 -6.12 7.30
CA ASN A 151 -4.20 -7.12 7.75
C ASN A 151 -4.87 -8.50 7.75
N SER A 152 -4.27 -9.49 8.42
CA SER A 152 -4.81 -10.85 8.49
C SER A 152 -6.12 -10.97 9.27
N SER A 153 -6.42 -10.01 10.16
CA SER A 153 -7.48 -10.09 11.16
C SER A 153 -8.62 -9.11 10.90
N SER A 154 -8.34 -7.99 10.22
CA SER A 154 -9.30 -6.91 10.10
C SER A 154 -9.14 -6.13 8.80
N ASN A 155 -10.24 -5.54 8.34
CA ASN A 155 -10.27 -4.51 7.30
C ASN A 155 -10.75 -3.19 7.92
N TYR A 156 -10.00 -2.12 7.67
CA TYR A 156 -10.35 -0.76 8.08
C TYR A 156 -10.75 0.07 6.87
N PHE A 157 -11.87 0.75 6.94
CA PHE A 157 -12.32 1.72 5.94
C PHE A 157 -12.33 3.10 6.56
N VAL A 158 -11.50 4.00 6.03
CA VAL A 158 -11.30 5.34 6.57
C VAL A 158 -11.91 6.36 5.62
N SER A 159 -12.91 7.09 6.11
CA SER A 159 -13.54 8.20 5.39
C SER A 159 -13.21 9.52 6.08
N VAL A 160 -12.80 10.52 5.31
CA VAL A 160 -12.62 11.89 5.81
C VAL A 160 -13.99 12.56 5.84
N LEU A 161 -14.42 13.02 7.00
CA LEU A 161 -15.67 13.77 7.14
C LEU A 161 -15.44 15.28 7.03
N ASN A 162 -14.33 15.76 7.61
CA ASN A 162 -13.83 17.13 7.51
C ASN A 162 -12.32 17.14 7.85
N ASP A 163 -11.69 18.32 7.89
CA ASP A 163 -10.24 18.47 8.12
C ASP A 163 -9.73 17.86 9.45
N ASN A 164 -10.61 17.74 10.45
CA ASN A 164 -10.28 17.29 11.79
C ASN A 164 -11.02 16.01 12.21
N THR A 165 -11.90 15.46 11.39
CA THR A 165 -12.74 14.32 11.78
C THR A 165 -12.76 13.27 10.70
N ILE A 166 -12.56 12.02 11.13
CA ILE A 166 -12.68 10.85 10.27
C ILE A 166 -13.74 9.90 10.82
N LYS A 167 -14.26 9.08 9.92
CA LYS A 167 -15.03 7.88 10.23
C LYS A 167 -14.16 6.66 9.92
N VAL A 168 -14.03 5.76 10.89
CA VAL A 168 -13.35 4.47 10.72
C VAL A 168 -14.40 3.37 10.86
N ILE A 169 -14.47 2.47 9.88
CA ILE A 169 -15.23 1.23 9.98
C ILE A 169 -14.22 0.09 10.03
N ASP A 170 -14.15 -0.59 11.17
CA ASP A 170 -13.34 -1.76 11.40
C ASP A 170 -14.20 -3.02 11.25
N VAL A 171 -13.84 -3.89 10.31
CA VAL A 171 -14.45 -5.20 10.13
C VAL A 171 -13.46 -6.24 10.67
N GLU A 172 -13.73 -6.75 11.86
CA GLU A 172 -12.88 -7.69 12.60
C GLU A 172 -13.34 -9.13 12.37
N PHE A 173 -12.50 -9.94 11.73
CA PHE A 173 -12.83 -11.30 11.33
C PHE A 173 -12.82 -12.27 12.51
N ASN A 174 -11.97 -12.04 13.52
CA ASN A 174 -11.88 -12.96 14.65
C ASN A 174 -13.13 -12.92 15.55
N HIS A 175 -13.76 -11.75 15.65
CA HIS A 175 -14.93 -11.53 16.49
C HIS A 175 -16.24 -11.44 15.71
N ASN A 176 -16.19 -11.60 14.37
CA ASN A 176 -17.34 -11.38 13.47
C ASN A 176 -18.08 -10.07 13.81
N ALA A 177 -17.29 -9.01 13.99
CA ALA A 177 -17.77 -7.71 14.44
C ALA A 177 -17.48 -6.64 13.41
N THR A 178 -18.39 -5.68 13.28
CA THR A 178 -18.16 -4.43 12.55
C THR A 178 -18.29 -3.28 13.53
N ILE A 179 -17.22 -2.52 13.71
CA ILE A 179 -17.13 -1.40 14.65
C ILE A 179 -17.00 -0.12 13.83
N THR A 180 -17.99 0.76 13.95
CA THR A 180 -17.98 2.09 13.38
C THR A 180 -17.58 3.10 14.45
N GLN A 181 -16.61 3.94 14.14
CA GLN A 181 -16.05 4.92 15.06
C GLN A 181 -15.97 6.29 14.38
N ILE A 182 -16.20 7.33 15.18
CA ILE A 182 -15.96 8.71 14.79
C ILE A 182 -14.77 9.22 15.60
N CYS A 183 -13.76 9.72 14.90
CA CYS A 183 -12.48 10.06 15.51
C CYS A 183 -12.09 11.48 15.14
N SER A 184 -11.55 12.19 16.12
CA SER A 184 -11.09 13.57 15.99
C SER A 184 -9.58 13.61 15.96
N LYS A 185 -9.03 14.49 15.13
CA LYS A 185 -7.60 14.73 15.02
C LYS A 185 -7.08 15.30 16.34
N GLN A 186 -5.92 14.80 16.76
CA GLN A 186 -5.22 15.26 17.97
C GLN A 186 -4.19 16.33 17.66
#